data_AF-X6JL03-F1
#
_entry.id   AF-X6JL03-F1
#
_cell.length_a   1.000
_cell.length_b   1.000
_cell.length_c   1.000
_cell.angle_alpha   90.00
_cell.angle_beta   90.00
_cell.angle_gamma   90.00
#
_symmetry.space_group_name_H-M   'P 1'
#
loop_
_entity.id
_entity.type
_entity.pdbx_description
1 polymer ?
#
loop_
_entity_poly.entity_id
_entity_poly.type
_entity_poly.pdbx_seq_one_letter_code
_entity_poly.pdbx_strand_id
1 'polypeptide(L)'
;MIEAFDPTTPSSKYLAMARERHTGTARLSGELAWMLEDETYDCGLNREHVAILVDQRNWSGAVRNANGKARVFLDARTNQKGNAEIGWVRGDHDILYDEDFLVRYVNAARTHDAVPWRSLGELMWWKGYEMMASLATFRQSPLATVLLYAHAARLNDLAAHLAQHVTLVGAVKLHFTYDQDHLSSVEFVPTIPPERLREMTQERRHRTGQRLREAVERMAKFDPEDPE
;
A
#
# COMPACT_ATOMS: atom_id res chain seq x y z
N MET A 1 -11.08 24.54 14.70
CA MET A 1 -11.71 23.70 13.67
C MET A 1 -10.64 23.34 12.66
N ILE A 2 -10.52 22.07 12.25
CA ILE A 2 -9.65 21.68 11.13
C ILE A 2 -10.52 21.66 9.88
N GLU A 3 -10.02 22.26 8.81
CA GLU A 3 -10.63 22.14 7.49
C GLU A 3 -10.58 20.69 7.00
N ALA A 4 -11.61 20.26 6.27
CA ALA A 4 -11.65 18.93 5.70
C ALA A 4 -10.43 18.65 4.80
N PHE A 5 -10.10 17.37 4.65
CA PHE A 5 -8.99 16.93 3.80
C PHE A 5 -9.10 17.51 2.38
N ASP A 6 -8.05 18.19 1.94
CA ASP A 6 -7.89 18.71 0.60
C ASP A 6 -6.86 17.84 -0.16
N PRO A 7 -7.29 17.04 -1.15
CA PRO A 7 -6.39 16.15 -1.87
C PRO A 7 -5.38 16.88 -2.75
N THR A 8 -5.54 18.20 -2.96
CA THR A 8 -4.58 19.02 -3.73
C THR A 8 -3.46 19.57 -2.86
N THR A 9 -3.61 19.52 -1.54
CA THR A 9 -2.57 19.95 -0.60
C THR A 9 -1.49 18.85 -0.48
N PRO A 10 -0.21 19.16 -0.72
CA PRO A 10 0.87 18.17 -0.68
C PRO A 10 1.12 17.68 0.76
N SER A 11 1.59 16.43 0.88
CA SER A 11 1.87 15.79 2.18
C SER A 11 2.85 16.60 3.05
N SER A 12 3.84 17.24 2.45
CA SER A 12 4.84 18.06 3.14
C SER A 12 4.22 19.26 3.86
N LYS A 13 3.17 19.86 3.29
CA LYS A 13 2.45 20.98 3.92
C LYS A 13 1.66 20.49 5.14
N TYR A 14 1.00 19.34 5.05
CA TYR A 14 0.35 18.73 6.21
C TYR A 14 1.37 18.31 7.29
N LEU A 15 2.53 17.75 6.92
CA LEU A 15 3.60 17.45 7.89
C LEU A 15 4.10 18.71 8.60
N ALA A 16 4.29 19.82 7.88
CA ALA A 16 4.69 21.09 8.49
C ALA A 16 3.63 21.59 9.50
N MET A 17 2.36 21.53 9.14
CA MET A 17 1.25 21.86 10.05
C MET A 17 1.22 20.94 11.28
N ALA A 18 1.52 19.65 11.12
CA ALA A 18 1.61 18.71 12.24
C ALA A 18 2.80 19.05 13.16
N ARG A 19 3.98 19.35 12.61
CA ARG A 19 5.17 19.76 13.37
C ARG A 19 4.91 21.04 14.18
N GLU A 20 4.31 22.06 13.58
CA GLU A 20 3.95 23.30 14.27
C GLU A 20 3.05 23.03 15.49
N ARG A 21 2.00 22.22 15.30
CA ARG A 21 1.09 21.83 16.39
C ARG A 21 1.77 21.02 17.48
N HIS A 22 2.73 20.18 17.12
CA HIS A 22 3.48 19.35 18.05
C HIS A 22 4.39 20.15 18.99
N THR A 23 5.02 21.20 18.47
CA THR A 23 5.86 22.11 19.27
C THR A 23 5.05 22.98 20.23
N GLY A 24 3.75 23.18 19.94
CA GLY A 24 2.82 23.98 20.73
C GLY A 24 1.97 23.17 21.71
N THR A 25 0.67 23.06 21.40
CA THR A 25 -0.40 22.75 22.37
C THR A 25 -0.77 21.28 22.49
N ALA A 26 -0.22 20.38 21.67
CA ALA A 26 -0.57 18.96 21.68
C ALA A 26 0.64 18.07 21.42
N ARG A 27 0.95 17.14 22.33
CA ARG A 27 2.04 16.17 22.14
C ARG A 27 1.49 14.80 21.78
N LEU A 28 2.06 14.19 20.74
CA LEU A 28 1.91 12.76 20.51
C LEU A 28 2.68 12.00 21.59
N SER A 29 2.32 10.73 21.80
CA SER A 29 3.17 9.83 22.58
C SER A 29 4.57 9.78 21.95
N GLY A 30 5.60 9.55 22.78
CA GLY A 30 6.98 9.47 22.31
C GLY A 30 7.18 8.43 21.18
N GLU A 31 6.33 7.41 21.12
CA GLU A 31 6.34 6.41 20.06
C GLU A 31 5.93 6.90 18.67
N LEU A 32 5.22 8.03 18.58
CA LEU A 32 4.84 8.67 17.31
C LEU A 32 5.53 10.02 17.09
N ALA A 33 6.08 10.63 18.15
CA ALA A 33 6.80 11.90 18.07
C ALA A 33 7.97 11.87 17.07
N TRP A 34 8.66 10.73 16.95
CA TRP A 34 9.76 10.56 16.00
C TRP A 34 9.38 10.89 14.54
N MET A 35 8.12 10.67 14.14
CA MET A 35 7.63 11.01 12.78
C MET A 35 7.67 12.52 12.50
N LEU A 36 7.61 13.32 13.56
CA LEU A 36 7.60 14.78 13.48
C LEU A 36 8.99 15.35 13.78
N GLU A 37 9.77 14.69 14.63
CA GLU A 37 11.15 15.05 14.97
C GLU A 37 12.14 14.74 13.84
N ASP A 38 11.89 13.68 13.06
CA ASP A 38 12.68 13.35 11.88
C ASP A 38 12.24 14.21 10.68
N GLU A 39 13.12 15.13 10.26
CA GLU A 39 12.87 15.98 9.09
C GLU A 39 12.80 15.18 7.79
N THR A 40 13.45 14.01 7.74
CA THR A 40 13.50 13.13 6.57
C THR A 40 12.28 12.21 6.47
N TYR A 41 11.41 12.21 7.48
CA TYR A 41 10.20 11.41 7.49
C TYR A 41 9.28 11.76 6.31
N ASP A 42 9.04 10.77 5.44
CA ASP A 42 8.25 10.89 4.21
C ASP A 42 6.97 10.03 4.29
N CYS A 43 6.21 10.17 5.39
CA CYS A 43 4.98 9.42 5.65
C CYS A 43 5.15 7.90 5.44
N GLY A 44 6.31 7.37 5.86
CA GLY A 44 6.62 5.95 5.77
C GLY A 44 6.86 5.39 4.37
N LEU A 45 7.00 6.24 3.34
CA LEU A 45 7.31 5.80 1.98
C LEU A 45 8.69 5.16 1.89
N ASN A 46 8.77 3.98 1.28
CA ASN A 46 10.02 3.33 0.91
C ASN A 46 10.32 3.56 -0.57
N ARG A 47 11.14 4.58 -0.85
CA ARG A 47 11.50 4.98 -2.22
C ARG A 47 12.28 3.90 -2.97
N GLU A 48 13.09 3.10 -2.28
CA GLU A 48 13.84 2.01 -2.89
C GLU A 48 12.89 0.91 -3.40
N HIS A 49 11.91 0.51 -2.58
CA HIS A 49 10.93 -0.49 -2.99
C HIS A 49 10.08 -0.02 -4.17
N VAL A 50 9.71 1.28 -4.19
CA VAL A 50 9.02 1.89 -5.33
C VAL A 50 9.89 1.84 -6.59
N ALA A 51 11.17 2.21 -6.49
CA ALA A 51 12.11 2.16 -7.61
C ALA A 51 12.27 0.74 -8.16
N ILE A 52 12.35 -0.26 -7.27
CA ILE A 52 12.44 -1.68 -7.65
C ILE A 52 11.17 -2.15 -8.38
N LEU A 53 9.99 -1.72 -7.93
CA LEU A 53 8.71 -2.09 -8.55
C LEU A 53 8.56 -1.56 -9.98
N VAL A 54 8.96 -0.31 -10.21
CA VAL A 54 8.87 0.34 -11.54
C VAL A 54 10.02 -0.04 -12.48
N ASP A 55 11.05 -0.72 -11.96
CA ASP A 55 12.16 -1.21 -12.77
C ASP A 55 11.72 -2.36 -13.66
N GLN A 56 11.68 -2.09 -14.97
CA GLN A 56 11.30 -3.07 -15.99
C GLN A 56 12.16 -4.34 -15.94
N ARG A 57 13.40 -4.29 -15.43
CA ARG A 57 14.25 -5.47 -15.29
C ARG A 57 13.66 -6.53 -14.36
N ASN A 58 12.72 -6.15 -13.50
CA ASN A 58 11.99 -7.04 -12.59
C ASN A 58 10.66 -7.54 -13.17
N TRP A 59 10.27 -7.09 -14.35
CA TRP A 59 9.05 -7.54 -15.04
C TRP A 59 9.31 -8.81 -15.85
N SER A 60 8.24 -9.58 -16.09
CA SER A 60 8.34 -10.81 -16.86
C SER A 60 8.70 -10.55 -18.32
N GLY A 61 9.35 -11.53 -18.96
CA GLY A 61 9.70 -11.43 -20.37
C GLY A 61 8.50 -11.17 -21.27
N ALA A 62 7.34 -11.77 -20.95
CA ALA A 62 6.10 -11.59 -21.70
C ALA A 62 5.64 -10.11 -21.69
N VAL A 63 5.64 -9.45 -20.53
CA VAL A 63 5.27 -8.03 -20.41
C VAL A 63 6.25 -7.14 -21.17
N ARG A 64 7.56 -7.37 -20.98
CA ARG A 64 8.59 -6.56 -21.65
C ARG A 64 8.56 -6.71 -23.17
N ASN A 65 8.44 -7.94 -23.67
CA ASN A 65 8.44 -8.22 -25.10
C ASN A 65 7.20 -7.67 -25.80
N ALA A 66 6.08 -7.56 -25.09
CA ALA A 66 4.85 -6.93 -25.58
C ALA A 66 4.87 -5.38 -25.47
N ASN A 67 5.98 -4.77 -25.02
CA ASN A 67 6.08 -3.35 -24.68
C ASN A 67 4.97 -2.89 -23.72
N GLY A 68 4.53 -3.78 -22.83
CA GLY A 68 3.50 -3.53 -21.84
C GLY A 68 4.06 -2.98 -20.53
N LYS A 69 3.16 -2.62 -19.61
CA LYS A 69 3.48 -2.26 -18.23
C LYS A 69 2.91 -3.30 -17.28
N ALA A 70 3.69 -3.72 -16.28
CA ALA A 70 3.22 -4.67 -15.29
C ALA A 70 1.98 -4.14 -14.55
N ARG A 71 1.00 -5.00 -14.30
CA ARG A 71 -0.24 -4.64 -13.60
C ARG A 71 -0.01 -4.65 -12.10
N VAL A 72 -0.48 -3.60 -11.45
CA VAL A 72 -0.36 -3.41 -10.01
C VAL A 72 -1.70 -2.99 -9.43
N PHE A 73 -2.11 -3.64 -8.36
CA PHE A 73 -3.14 -3.13 -7.45
C PHE A 73 -2.42 -2.66 -6.19
N LEU A 74 -2.58 -1.38 -5.84
CA LEU A 74 -2.00 -0.84 -4.61
C LEU A 74 -2.97 -1.10 -3.46
N ASP A 75 -2.62 -2.04 -2.59
CA ASP A 75 -3.47 -2.50 -1.48
C ASP A 75 -3.01 -1.90 -0.15
N ALA A 76 -3.85 -2.02 0.86
CA ALA A 76 -3.48 -1.76 2.25
C ALA A 76 -3.99 -2.88 3.15
N ARG A 77 -3.35 -2.98 4.30
CA ARG A 77 -3.88 -3.70 5.46
C ARG A 77 -3.45 -3.00 6.73
N THR A 78 -4.22 -3.20 7.79
CA THR A 78 -3.79 -2.87 9.15
C THR A 78 -3.35 -4.15 9.85
N ASN A 79 -2.10 -4.19 10.31
CA ASN A 79 -1.57 -5.38 10.98
C ASN A 79 -2.06 -5.48 12.43
N GLN A 80 -1.80 -6.63 13.08
CA GLN A 80 -2.25 -6.90 14.46
C GLN A 80 -1.71 -5.92 15.51
N LYS A 81 -0.69 -5.13 15.17
CA LYS A 81 -0.13 -4.08 16.02
C LYS A 81 -0.73 -2.69 15.72
N GLY A 82 -1.76 -2.62 14.89
CA GLY A 82 -2.43 -1.37 14.50
C GLY A 82 -1.61 -0.49 13.56
N ASN A 83 -0.63 -1.03 12.84
CA ASN A 83 0.16 -0.29 11.84
C ASN A 83 -0.45 -0.46 10.46
N ALA A 84 -0.42 0.59 9.65
CA ALA A 84 -0.81 0.50 8.25
C ALA A 84 0.36 0.01 7.40
N GLU A 85 0.08 -0.95 6.53
CA GLU A 85 1.00 -1.49 5.53
C GLU A 85 0.36 -1.28 4.15
N ILE A 86 1.03 -0.52 3.29
CA ILE A 86 0.58 -0.23 1.92
C ILE A 86 1.56 -0.95 1.00
N GLY A 87 1.04 -1.78 0.09
CA GLY A 87 1.88 -2.61 -0.75
C GLY A 87 1.22 -2.99 -2.07
N TRP A 88 2.03 -3.50 -2.99
CA TRP A 88 1.54 -4.13 -4.23
C TRP A 88 1.44 -5.66 -4.10
N VAL A 89 1.93 -6.19 -2.98
CA VAL A 89 1.81 -7.58 -2.56
C VAL A 89 1.36 -7.57 -1.12
N ARG A 90 0.38 -8.44 -0.82
CA ARG A 90 -0.28 -8.55 0.49
C ARG A 90 -1.07 -7.30 0.84
N GLY A 91 -2.29 -7.54 1.24
CA GLY A 91 -3.27 -6.54 1.59
C GLY A 91 -4.61 -7.23 1.73
N ASP A 92 -5.61 -6.48 2.16
CA ASP A 92 -6.90 -7.07 2.53
C ASP A 92 -7.64 -7.66 1.32
N HIS A 93 -7.30 -7.24 0.09
CA HIS A 93 -7.93 -7.71 -1.14
C HIS A 93 -7.17 -8.87 -1.80
N ASP A 94 -5.89 -9.05 -1.48
CA ASP A 94 -5.03 -10.13 -1.99
C ASP A 94 -5.03 -10.24 -3.53
N ILE A 95 -5.06 -9.08 -4.20
CA ILE A 95 -4.99 -8.93 -5.65
C ILE A 95 -3.52 -8.83 -6.07
N LEU A 96 -3.08 -9.76 -6.91
CA LEU A 96 -1.69 -9.82 -7.38
C LEU A 96 -1.62 -10.42 -8.79
N TYR A 97 -0.88 -9.73 -9.67
CA TYR A 97 -0.55 -10.15 -11.04
C TYR A 97 0.89 -10.65 -11.08
N ASP A 98 1.19 -11.75 -10.38
CA ASP A 98 2.55 -12.26 -10.25
C ASP A 98 3.18 -12.71 -11.58
N GLU A 99 2.37 -13.04 -12.60
CA GLU A 99 2.84 -13.33 -13.95
C GLU A 99 3.45 -12.13 -14.69
N ASP A 100 3.14 -10.90 -14.25
CA ASP A 100 3.70 -9.69 -14.86
C ASP A 100 5.13 -9.42 -14.36
N PHE A 101 5.59 -10.18 -13.37
CA PHE A 101 6.86 -10.01 -12.69
C PHE A 101 7.73 -11.27 -12.76
N LEU A 102 9.03 -11.11 -12.48
CA LEU A 102 9.93 -12.25 -12.34
C LEU A 102 9.62 -13.01 -11.06
N VAL A 103 9.57 -14.35 -11.14
CA VAL A 103 9.24 -15.22 -10.01
C VAL A 103 10.12 -14.94 -8.79
N ARG A 104 11.43 -14.73 -8.99
CA ARG A 104 12.36 -14.38 -7.89
C ARG A 104 11.97 -13.08 -7.17
N TYR A 105 11.47 -12.09 -7.93
CA TYR A 105 11.08 -10.80 -7.37
C TYR A 105 9.78 -10.92 -6.60
N VAL A 106 8.78 -11.61 -7.17
CA VAL A 106 7.52 -11.91 -6.46
C VAL A 106 7.77 -12.67 -5.16
N ASN A 107 8.65 -13.66 -5.19
CA ASN A 107 8.98 -14.44 -3.99
C ASN A 107 9.60 -13.55 -2.91
N ALA A 108 10.56 -12.70 -3.27
CA ALA A 108 11.18 -11.77 -2.33
C ALA A 108 10.20 -10.70 -1.83
N ALA A 109 9.26 -10.24 -2.65
CA ALA A 109 8.17 -9.33 -2.26
C ALA A 109 7.07 -10.01 -1.43
N ARG A 110 7.08 -11.35 -1.36
CA ARG A 110 6.23 -12.14 -0.48
C ARG A 110 6.99 -12.65 0.75
N THR A 111 8.27 -12.36 0.98
CA THR A 111 8.95 -12.79 2.21
C THR A 111 8.99 -11.64 3.21
N HIS A 112 8.76 -11.94 4.50
CA HIS A 112 8.87 -10.94 5.57
C HIS A 112 10.34 -10.59 5.89
N ASP A 113 11.28 -11.39 5.37
CA ASP A 113 12.70 -11.34 5.75
C ASP A 113 13.62 -10.77 4.65
N ALA A 114 13.06 -10.14 3.60
CA ALA A 114 13.84 -9.78 2.42
C ALA A 114 14.93 -8.71 2.68
N VAL A 115 14.69 -7.72 3.55
CA VAL A 115 15.67 -6.69 3.99
C VAL A 115 15.18 -6.16 5.35
N PRO A 116 16.05 -5.81 6.33
CA PRO A 116 15.82 -6.14 7.74
C PRO A 116 14.51 -5.53 8.23
N TRP A 117 13.53 -6.39 8.49
CA TRP A 117 12.21 -6.13 9.07
C TRP A 117 11.03 -5.85 8.13
N ARG A 118 11.18 -5.79 6.80
CA ARG A 118 10.06 -5.49 5.86
C ARG A 118 10.16 -6.23 4.52
N SER A 119 9.00 -6.47 3.93
CA SER A 119 8.91 -7.10 2.61
C SER A 119 9.19 -6.09 1.49
N LEU A 120 9.85 -6.51 0.40
CA LEU A 120 9.97 -5.73 -0.85
C LEU A 120 8.62 -5.39 -1.50
N GLY A 121 7.55 -6.07 -1.07
CA GLY A 121 6.17 -5.82 -1.49
C GLY A 121 5.53 -4.57 -0.86
N GLU A 122 6.09 -4.11 0.27
CA GLU A 122 5.58 -2.98 1.05
C GLU A 122 6.19 -1.67 0.55
N LEU A 123 5.35 -0.73 0.12
CA LEU A 123 5.76 0.55 -0.45
C LEU A 123 5.63 1.70 0.55
N MET A 124 4.67 1.63 1.47
CA MET A 124 4.56 2.56 2.59
C MET A 124 4.19 1.83 3.87
N TRP A 125 4.65 2.36 5.01
CA TRP A 125 4.34 1.79 6.32
C TRP A 125 4.23 2.85 7.39
N TRP A 126 3.14 2.82 8.16
CA TRP A 126 2.85 3.85 9.16
C TRP A 126 2.63 3.22 10.53
N LYS A 127 3.48 3.59 11.49
CA LYS A 127 3.36 3.09 12.87
C LYS A 127 2.10 3.66 13.53
N GLY A 128 1.35 2.82 14.24
CA GLY A 128 0.25 3.27 15.11
C GLY A 128 -0.90 3.98 14.37
N TYR A 129 -1.20 3.54 13.15
CA TYR A 129 -2.33 4.02 12.35
C TYR A 129 -3.65 3.99 13.15
N GLU A 130 -4.00 2.86 13.78
CA GLU A 130 -5.26 2.74 14.53
C GLU A 130 -5.33 3.73 15.70
N MET A 131 -4.19 3.93 16.38
CA MET A 131 -4.09 4.91 17.46
C MET A 131 -4.30 6.34 16.93
N MET A 132 -3.68 6.68 15.78
CA MET A 132 -3.89 7.98 15.14
C MET A 132 -5.35 8.18 14.71
N ALA A 133 -5.94 7.17 14.06
CA ALA A 133 -7.35 7.19 13.64
C ALA A 133 -8.26 7.39 14.85
N SER A 134 -8.05 6.64 15.94
CA SER A 134 -8.80 6.76 17.19
C SER A 134 -8.66 8.15 17.84
N LEU A 135 -7.45 8.71 17.86
CA LEU A 135 -7.22 10.07 18.36
C LEU A 135 -7.92 11.12 17.48
N ALA A 136 -7.93 10.92 16.17
CA ALA A 136 -8.58 11.84 15.25
C ALA A 136 -10.11 11.77 15.35
N THR A 137 -10.70 10.59 15.47
CA THR A 137 -12.17 10.41 15.47
C THR A 137 -12.81 10.55 16.86
N PHE A 138 -12.24 9.93 17.90
CA PHE A 138 -12.85 9.95 19.24
C PHE A 138 -12.40 11.13 20.09
N ARG A 139 -11.15 11.57 19.92
CA ARG A 139 -10.59 12.70 20.68
C ARG A 139 -10.57 14.00 19.89
N GLN A 140 -10.98 13.96 18.61
CA GLN A 140 -10.96 15.12 17.70
C GLN A 140 -9.58 15.81 17.69
N SER A 141 -8.50 15.00 17.80
CA SER A 141 -7.14 15.50 17.94
C SER A 141 -6.70 16.21 16.67
N PRO A 142 -6.39 17.52 16.73
CA PRO A 142 -6.00 18.24 15.53
C PRO A 142 -4.69 17.75 14.93
N LEU A 143 -3.75 17.37 15.79
CA LEU A 143 -2.46 16.85 15.38
C LEU A 143 -2.58 15.50 14.68
N ALA A 144 -3.36 14.57 15.24
CA ALA A 144 -3.56 13.25 14.64
C ALA A 144 -4.29 13.37 13.29
N THR A 145 -5.29 14.25 13.20
CA THR A 145 -6.03 14.50 11.96
C THR A 145 -5.12 15.01 10.84
N VAL A 146 -4.31 16.03 11.11
CA VAL A 146 -3.38 16.59 10.12
C VAL A 146 -2.31 15.58 9.72
N LEU A 147 -1.83 14.74 10.65
CA LEU A 147 -0.93 13.65 10.31
C LEU A 147 -1.59 12.63 9.37
N LEU A 148 -2.84 12.24 9.61
CA LEU A 148 -3.56 11.34 8.71
C LEU A 148 -3.75 11.97 7.32
N TYR A 149 -3.97 13.29 7.24
CA TYR A 149 -4.00 14.01 5.96
C TYR A 149 -2.65 13.97 5.23
N ALA A 150 -1.53 14.10 5.95
CA ALA A 150 -0.21 13.95 5.36
C ALA A 150 -0.01 12.57 4.73
N HIS A 151 -0.40 11.51 5.46
CA HIS A 151 -0.35 10.14 4.96
C HIS A 151 -1.27 9.92 3.76
N ALA A 152 -2.49 10.46 3.80
CA ALA A 152 -3.46 10.36 2.69
C ALA A 152 -2.95 11.04 1.42
N ALA A 153 -2.44 12.27 1.55
CA ALA A 153 -1.82 12.99 0.43
C ALA A 153 -0.63 12.20 -0.13
N ARG A 154 0.21 11.63 0.74
CA ARG A 154 1.37 10.86 0.28
C ARG A 154 0.99 9.55 -0.42
N LEU A 155 -0.07 8.89 0.03
CA LEU A 155 -0.62 7.71 -0.62
C LEU A 155 -1.18 8.05 -2.02
N ASN A 156 -1.85 9.19 -2.16
CA ASN A 156 -2.33 9.69 -3.45
C ASN A 156 -1.14 9.98 -4.41
N ASP A 157 -0.08 10.62 -3.91
CA ASP A 157 1.14 10.87 -4.69
C ASP A 157 1.80 9.57 -5.16
N LEU A 158 1.89 8.57 -4.27
CA LEU A 158 2.43 7.26 -4.62
C LEU A 158 1.59 6.62 -5.74
N ALA A 159 0.27 6.60 -5.59
CA ALA A 159 -0.62 6.04 -6.61
C ALA A 159 -0.46 6.78 -7.96
N ALA A 160 -0.40 8.11 -7.93
CA ALA A 160 -0.19 8.92 -9.14
C ALA A 160 1.17 8.63 -9.80
N HIS A 161 2.23 8.50 -9.01
CA HIS A 161 3.56 8.13 -9.50
C HIS A 161 3.54 6.72 -10.13
N LEU A 162 2.96 5.73 -9.45
CA LEU A 162 2.86 4.36 -9.97
C LEU A 162 2.07 4.33 -11.29
N ALA A 163 0.97 5.07 -11.41
CA ALA A 163 0.17 5.13 -12.65
C ALA A 163 0.97 5.63 -13.88
N GLN A 164 2.05 6.39 -13.67
CA GLN A 164 2.94 6.82 -14.76
C GLN A 164 3.86 5.69 -15.24
N HIS A 165 4.20 4.74 -14.37
CA HIS A 165 5.24 3.75 -14.64
C HIS A 165 4.73 2.32 -14.81
N VAL A 166 3.64 1.96 -14.14
CA VAL A 166 2.99 0.64 -14.19
C VAL A 166 1.54 0.76 -14.66
N THR A 167 0.89 -0.36 -14.99
CA THR A 167 -0.55 -0.39 -15.21
C THR A 167 -1.23 -0.48 -13.84
N LEU A 168 -1.52 0.67 -13.22
CA LEU A 168 -2.23 0.71 -11.95
C LEU A 168 -3.71 0.38 -12.17
N VAL A 169 -4.09 -0.87 -11.92
CA VAL A 169 -5.47 -1.38 -12.17
C VAL A 169 -6.46 -1.00 -11.07
N GLY A 170 -5.94 -0.54 -9.92
CA GLY A 170 -6.69 -0.04 -8.80
C GLY A 170 -5.74 0.31 -7.66
N ALA A 171 -6.24 1.11 -6.72
CA ALA A 171 -5.50 1.46 -5.51
C ALA A 171 -6.46 1.55 -4.34
N VAL A 172 -5.92 1.60 -3.13
CA VAL A 172 -6.64 2.06 -1.94
C VAL A 172 -6.28 3.52 -1.66
N LYS A 173 -7.21 4.24 -1.02
CA LYS A 173 -6.99 5.58 -0.48
C LYS A 173 -7.50 5.64 0.95
N LEU A 174 -6.99 6.59 1.72
CA LEU A 174 -7.63 6.97 2.98
C LEU A 174 -8.88 7.79 2.69
N HIS A 175 -10.01 7.35 3.22
CA HIS A 175 -11.28 8.07 3.19
C HIS A 175 -11.59 8.63 4.57
N PHE A 176 -12.10 9.85 4.59
CA PHE A 176 -12.44 10.60 5.79
C PHE A 176 -13.94 10.88 5.75
N THR A 177 -14.68 10.35 6.72
CA THR A 177 -16.12 10.61 6.87
C THR A 177 -16.31 11.68 7.92
N TYR A 178 -17.21 12.64 7.66
CA TYR A 178 -17.52 13.72 8.61
C TYR A 178 -19.00 13.67 8.99
N ASP A 179 -19.28 13.85 10.28
CA ASP A 179 -20.63 14.04 10.82
C ASP A 179 -20.68 15.37 11.56
N GLN A 180 -21.60 16.27 11.15
CA GLN A 180 -21.73 17.62 11.71
C GLN A 180 -20.38 18.34 11.85
N ASP A 181 -19.57 18.34 10.79
CA ASP A 181 -18.21 18.92 10.71
C ASP A 181 -17.13 18.26 11.59
N HIS A 182 -17.44 17.15 12.26
CA HIS A 182 -16.49 16.35 13.02
C HIS A 182 -16.06 15.12 12.25
N LEU A 183 -14.78 14.78 12.30
CA LEU A 183 -14.28 13.56 11.68
C LEU A 183 -14.81 12.34 12.44
N SER A 184 -15.60 11.49 11.78
CA SER A 184 -16.27 10.33 12.38
C SER A 184 -15.59 9.00 12.05
N SER A 185 -15.03 8.84 10.85
CA SER A 185 -14.26 7.65 10.48
C SER A 185 -13.08 7.96 9.55
N VAL A 186 -12.07 7.09 9.61
CA VAL A 186 -10.88 7.09 8.75
C VAL A 186 -10.62 5.66 8.30
N GLU A 187 -10.80 5.38 7.02
CA GLU A 187 -10.81 4.01 6.48
C GLU A 187 -10.04 3.90 5.17
N PHE A 188 -9.40 2.76 4.94
CA PHE A 188 -8.87 2.44 3.62
C PHE A 188 -10.00 1.96 2.72
N VAL A 189 -10.21 2.65 1.60
CA VAL A 189 -11.23 2.27 0.61
C VAL A 189 -10.61 2.10 -0.77
N PRO A 190 -11.01 1.08 -1.54
CA PRO A 190 -10.64 0.97 -2.95
C PRO A 190 -11.07 2.19 -3.76
N THR A 191 -10.24 2.60 -4.71
CA THR A 191 -10.54 3.65 -5.70
C THR A 191 -11.39 3.13 -6.86
N ILE A 192 -11.56 1.81 -6.96
CA ILE A 192 -12.37 1.13 -7.97
C ILE A 192 -13.73 0.70 -7.40
N PRO A 193 -14.77 0.59 -8.23
CA PRO A 193 -16.08 0.11 -7.80
C PRO A 193 -16.03 -1.31 -7.20
N PRO A 194 -16.91 -1.63 -6.22
CA PRO A 194 -16.97 -2.96 -5.60
C PRO A 194 -17.18 -4.10 -6.60
N GLU A 195 -17.93 -3.87 -7.68
CA GLU A 195 -18.17 -4.84 -8.75
C GLU A 195 -16.85 -5.20 -9.43
N ARG A 196 -16.06 -4.18 -9.78
CA ARG A 196 -14.76 -4.36 -10.42
C ARG A 196 -13.76 -5.06 -9.51
N LEU A 197 -13.78 -4.70 -8.23
CA LEU A 197 -12.95 -5.37 -7.22
C LEU A 197 -13.28 -6.86 -7.10
N ARG A 198 -14.57 -7.21 -7.11
CA ARG A 198 -15.03 -8.62 -7.10
C ARG A 198 -14.57 -9.37 -8.34
N GLU A 199 -14.69 -8.77 -9.53
CA GLU A 199 -14.19 -9.35 -10.77
C GLU A 199 -12.69 -9.66 -10.69
N MET A 200 -11.88 -8.72 -10.23
CA MET A 200 -10.42 -8.89 -10.12
C MET A 200 -10.05 -10.01 -9.15
N THR A 201 -10.74 -10.09 -8.01
CA THR A 201 -10.57 -11.17 -7.03
C THR A 201 -10.98 -12.53 -7.60
N GLN A 202 -12.07 -12.60 -8.37
CA GLN A 202 -12.51 -13.82 -9.04
C GLN A 202 -11.53 -14.26 -10.14
N GLU A 203 -11.08 -13.33 -10.98
CA GLU A 203 -10.10 -13.58 -12.05
C GLU A 203 -8.81 -14.16 -11.46
N ARG A 204 -8.33 -13.60 -10.35
CA ARG A 204 -7.15 -14.11 -9.64
C ARG A 204 -7.38 -15.52 -9.11
N ARG A 205 -8.51 -15.80 -8.45
CA ARG A 205 -8.86 -17.17 -7.97
C ARG A 205 -8.90 -18.18 -9.12
N HIS A 206 -9.50 -17.80 -10.26
CA HIS A 206 -9.58 -18.65 -11.44
C HIS A 206 -8.18 -18.99 -11.98
N ARG A 207 -7.32 -17.98 -12.16
CA ARG A 207 -5.95 -18.15 -12.67
C ARG A 207 -5.10 -19.00 -11.74
N THR A 208 -5.16 -18.77 -10.43
CA THR A 208 -4.47 -19.63 -9.44
C THR A 208 -4.95 -21.09 -9.55
N GLY A 209 -6.25 -21.31 -9.70
CA GLY A 209 -6.83 -22.64 -9.86
C GLY A 209 -6.45 -23.32 -11.18
N GLN A 210 -6.26 -22.58 -12.28
CA GLN A 210 -5.74 -23.12 -13.53
C GLN A 210 -4.27 -23.53 -13.40
N ARG A 211 -3.41 -22.68 -12.83
CA ARG A 211 -1.99 -22.99 -12.62
C ARG A 211 -1.77 -24.20 -11.72
N LEU A 212 -2.58 -24.34 -10.66
CA LEU A 212 -2.54 -25.52 -9.80
C LEU A 212 -2.90 -26.80 -10.58
N ARG A 213 -3.94 -26.74 -11.42
CA ARG A 213 -4.30 -27.87 -12.29
C ARG A 213 -3.19 -28.22 -13.28
N GLU A 214 -2.62 -27.25 -13.98
CA GLU A 214 -1.50 -27.45 -14.90
C GLU A 214 -0.24 -27.99 -14.20
N ALA A 215 0.02 -27.58 -12.96
CA ALA A 215 1.12 -28.11 -12.16
C ALA A 215 0.86 -29.58 -11.78
N VAL A 216 -0.35 -29.90 -11.33
CA VAL A 216 -0.76 -31.28 -11.00
C VAL A 216 -0.69 -32.17 -12.24
N GLU A 217 -1.18 -31.72 -13.40
CA GLU A 217 -1.11 -32.47 -14.65
C GLU A 217 0.33 -32.72 -15.10
N ARG A 218 1.24 -31.74 -14.93
CA ARG A 218 2.67 -31.93 -15.20
C ARG A 218 3.31 -32.95 -14.26
N MET A 219 2.96 -32.92 -12.98
CA MET A 219 3.45 -33.89 -12.00
C MET A 219 2.88 -35.30 -12.28
N ALA A 220 1.63 -35.41 -12.72
CA ALA A 220 1.00 -36.68 -13.07
C ALA A 220 1.56 -37.30 -14.37
N LYS A 221 2.12 -36.48 -15.26
CA LYS A 221 2.84 -36.92 -16.46
C LYS A 221 4.33 -37.16 -16.24
N PHE A 222 4.84 -36.86 -15.04
CA PHE A 222 6.23 -37.11 -14.68
C PHE A 222 6.33 -38.59 -14.26
N ASP A 223 6.85 -39.43 -15.17
CA ASP A 223 7.20 -40.82 -14.86
C ASP A 223 8.62 -40.83 -14.27
N PRO A 224 8.82 -41.19 -12.99
CA PRO A 224 10.14 -41.19 -12.38
C PRO A 224 11.08 -42.29 -12.90
N GLU A 225 10.63 -43.20 -13.76
CA GLU A 225 11.43 -44.30 -14.31
C GLU A 225 12.04 -44.06 -15.71
N ASP A 226 11.81 -42.92 -16.35
CA ASP A 226 12.38 -42.62 -17.69
C ASP A 226 13.27 -41.35 -17.67
N PRO A 227 14.60 -41.50 -17.55
CA PRO A 227 15.52 -40.37 -17.55
C PRO A 227 15.95 -40.02 -18.98
N GLU A 228 15.55 -38.84 -19.47
CA GLU A 228 16.29 -38.12 -20.53
C GLU A 228 17.52 -37.41 -19.95
#